data_AF-A0A1D3RMD5-F1
#
_entry.id   AF-A0A1D3RMD5-F1
#
_cell.length_a   1.000
_cell.length_b   1.000
_cell.length_c   1.000
_cell.angle_alpha   90.00
_cell.angle_beta   90.00
_cell.angle_gamma   90.00
#
_symmetry.space_group_name_H-M   'P 1'
#
loop_
_entity.id
_entity.type
_entity.pdbx_description
1 polymer ?
#
loop_
_entity_poly.entity_id
_entity_poly.type
_entity_poly.pdbx_seq_one_letter_code
_entity_poly.pdbx_strand_id
1 'polypeptide(L)'
;MSKCNLTVFEGDEEIYSNPIINNYIKVDRQKYLDNTKALHVAQLSVFISHAVNTLQYRQFNLKRLTACKEQLSGWILKRLIARFTYASLTTTHDLYYSSIKAASLLLRAKKESDNRTKVLTALNELKANGTIYSYEIEEKREGRKIVDIKYRITPSSEFSSEQKAANKRANIIEQKAVKNDLQSVDKSKAK
;
A
#
# COMPACT_ATOMS: atom_id res chain seq x y z
N MET A 1 -4.03 -17.36 -12.83
CA MET A 1 -4.94 -16.61 -11.94
C MET A 1 -5.97 -15.89 -12.80
N SER A 2 -7.15 -16.46 -12.98
CA SER A 2 -8.25 -15.82 -13.69
C SER A 2 -9.10 -15.04 -12.69
N LYS A 3 -9.13 -13.72 -12.85
CA LYS A 3 -10.13 -12.76 -12.31
C LYS A 3 -10.22 -12.69 -10.78
N CYS A 4 -9.62 -11.64 -10.22
CA CYS A 4 -9.91 -11.22 -8.85
C CYS A 4 -11.26 -10.50 -8.86
N ASN A 5 -12.28 -11.06 -8.20
CA ASN A 5 -13.61 -10.49 -8.11
C ASN A 5 -13.76 -9.65 -6.83
N LEU A 6 -14.47 -8.54 -6.95
CA LEU A 6 -14.97 -7.72 -5.86
C LEU A 6 -16.41 -8.15 -5.61
N THR A 7 -16.68 -8.63 -4.40
CA THR A 7 -18.02 -8.97 -3.94
C THR A 7 -18.37 -8.05 -2.78
N VAL A 8 -19.58 -7.49 -2.80
CA VAL A 8 -20.13 -6.65 -1.73
C VAL A 8 -21.36 -7.33 -1.16
N PHE A 9 -21.41 -7.41 0.16
CA PHE A 9 -22.51 -7.97 0.91
C PHE A 9 -23.21 -6.88 1.71
N GLU A 10 -24.52 -6.95 1.79
CA GLU A 10 -25.34 -6.19 2.73
C GLU A 10 -26.01 -7.19 3.68
N GLY A 11 -25.54 -7.24 4.93
CA GLY A 11 -25.83 -8.37 5.81
C GLY A 11 -25.19 -9.66 5.26
N ASP A 12 -26.01 -10.69 5.09
CA ASP A 12 -25.61 -11.98 4.50
C ASP A 12 -25.94 -12.09 3.00
N GLU A 13 -26.54 -11.06 2.39
CA GLU A 13 -26.92 -11.08 0.97
C GLU A 13 -25.85 -10.47 0.06
N GLU A 14 -25.50 -11.18 -1.01
CA GLU A 14 -24.58 -10.70 -2.05
C GLU A 14 -25.31 -9.71 -2.98
N ILE A 15 -25.03 -8.42 -2.81
CA ILE A 15 -25.68 -7.35 -3.59
C ILE A 15 -24.89 -6.96 -4.85
N TYR A 16 -23.60 -7.30 -4.92
CA TYR A 16 -22.76 -6.99 -6.07
C TYR A 16 -21.60 -7.97 -6.19
N SER A 17 -21.29 -8.38 -7.41
CA SER A 17 -20.10 -9.16 -7.72
C SER A 17 -19.61 -8.88 -9.13
N ASN A 18 -18.36 -8.41 -9.25
CA ASN A 18 -17.73 -8.17 -10.54
C ASN A 18 -16.20 -8.25 -10.45
N PRO A 19 -15.50 -8.58 -11.54
CA PRO A 19 -14.04 -8.48 -11.60
C PRO A 19 -13.51 -7.08 -11.26
N ILE A 20 -12.31 -6.98 -10.68
CA ILE A 20 -11.63 -5.68 -10.48
C ILE A 20 -11.38 -5.00 -11.84
N ILE A 21 -11.08 -5.80 -12.86
CA ILE A 21 -10.94 -5.37 -14.26
C ILE A 21 -12.10 -5.99 -15.04
N ASN A 22 -13.12 -5.18 -15.32
CA ASN A 22 -14.36 -5.63 -15.97
C ASN A 22 -14.10 -6.06 -17.43
N ASN A 23 -13.40 -5.21 -18.18
CA ASN A 23 -13.02 -5.50 -19.57
C ASN A 23 -11.51 -5.35 -19.74
N TYR A 24 -10.89 -6.32 -20.39
CA TYR A 24 -9.47 -6.27 -20.73
C TYR A 24 -9.26 -6.73 -22.16
N ILE A 25 -8.89 -5.78 -23.03
CA ILE A 25 -8.49 -6.04 -24.41
C ILE A 25 -6.97 -6.15 -24.41
N LYS A 26 -6.49 -7.37 -24.57
CA LYS A 26 -5.06 -7.65 -24.64
C LYS A 26 -4.54 -7.49 -26.07
N VAL A 27 -3.32 -6.97 -26.17
CA VAL A 27 -2.50 -7.07 -27.37
C VAL A 27 -1.58 -8.27 -27.18
N ASP A 28 -1.62 -9.22 -28.11
CA ASP A 28 -0.71 -10.36 -28.09
C ASP A 28 0.65 -9.99 -28.67
N ARG A 29 1.69 -10.77 -28.32
CA ARG A 29 3.07 -10.50 -28.73
C ARG A 29 3.22 -10.34 -30.25
N GLN A 30 2.52 -11.16 -31.03
CA GLN A 30 2.54 -11.05 -32.50
C GLN A 30 2.03 -9.68 -32.96
N LYS A 31 0.87 -9.24 -32.47
CA LYS A 31 0.30 -7.92 -32.79
C LYS A 31 1.18 -6.76 -32.32
N TYR A 32 1.90 -6.92 -31.22
CA TYR A 32 2.87 -5.93 -30.75
C TYR A 32 4.12 -5.85 -31.65
N LEU A 33 4.60 -7.00 -32.16
CA LEU A 33 5.72 -7.04 -33.10
C LEU A 33 5.34 -6.41 -34.45
N ASP A 34 4.10 -6.62 -34.91
CA ASP A 34 3.57 -6.01 -36.13
C ASP A 34 3.29 -4.50 -35.94
N ASN A 35 2.87 -4.10 -34.75
CA ASN A 35 2.61 -2.70 -34.40
C ASN A 35 3.02 -2.40 -32.95
N THR A 36 4.19 -1.79 -32.79
CA THR A 36 4.75 -1.39 -31.49
C THR A 36 3.92 -0.32 -30.76
N LYS A 37 2.98 0.35 -31.45
CA LYS A 37 2.03 1.30 -30.86
C LYS A 37 0.74 0.64 -30.39
N ALA A 38 0.59 -0.67 -30.52
CA ALA A 38 -0.61 -1.36 -30.06
C ALA A 38 -0.73 -1.24 -28.52
N LEU A 39 -1.91 -0.79 -28.05
CA LEU A 39 -2.19 -0.52 -26.64
C LEU A 39 -3.11 -1.57 -26.04
N HIS A 40 -2.84 -1.96 -24.79
CA HIS A 40 -3.79 -2.70 -23.98
C HIS A 40 -4.86 -1.74 -23.45
N VAL A 41 -6.12 -2.19 -23.44
CA VAL A 41 -7.23 -1.44 -22.84
C VAL A 41 -7.76 -2.22 -21.66
N ALA A 42 -7.90 -1.54 -20.52
CA ALA A 42 -8.48 -2.12 -19.31
C ALA A 42 -9.56 -1.18 -18.76
N GLN A 43 -10.74 -1.73 -18.46
CA GLN A 43 -11.82 -1.03 -17.78
C GLN A 43 -11.86 -1.48 -16.32
N LEU A 44 -11.75 -0.51 -15.42
CA LEU A 44 -11.85 -0.75 -13.97
C LEU A 44 -13.30 -0.97 -13.56
N SER A 45 -13.51 -1.66 -12.44
CA SER A 45 -14.83 -1.81 -11.84
C SER A 45 -15.42 -0.45 -11.43
N VAL A 46 -16.74 -0.41 -11.23
CA VAL A 46 -17.46 0.82 -10.84
C VAL A 46 -16.90 1.40 -9.54
N PHE A 47 -16.60 0.56 -8.55
CA PHE A 47 -16.05 1.00 -7.26
C PHE A 47 -14.67 1.63 -7.37
N ILE A 48 -13.77 1.02 -8.14
CA ILE A 48 -12.42 1.58 -8.33
C ILE A 48 -12.50 2.85 -9.16
N SER A 49 -13.32 2.88 -10.20
CA SER A 49 -13.54 4.07 -11.02
C SER A 49 -14.12 5.20 -10.18
N HIS A 50 -15.10 4.91 -9.32
CA HIS A 50 -15.64 5.87 -8.36
C HIS A 50 -14.56 6.40 -7.44
N ALA A 51 -13.77 5.53 -6.78
CA ALA A 51 -12.72 5.94 -5.86
C ALA A 51 -11.63 6.82 -6.53
N VAL A 52 -11.27 6.53 -7.79
CA VAL A 52 -10.34 7.36 -8.56
C VAL A 52 -10.97 8.72 -8.88
N ASN A 53 -12.20 8.73 -9.37
CA ASN A 53 -12.91 9.95 -9.77
C ASN A 53 -13.25 10.85 -8.57
N THR A 54 -13.48 10.28 -7.39
CA THR A 54 -13.77 10.99 -6.14
C THR A 54 -12.53 11.24 -5.28
N LEU A 55 -11.33 11.00 -5.82
CA LEU A 55 -10.06 11.29 -5.16
C LEU A 55 -9.88 10.56 -3.81
N GLN A 56 -10.44 9.35 -3.71
CA GLN A 56 -10.28 8.43 -2.58
C GLN A 56 -8.98 7.62 -2.71
N TYR A 57 -7.88 8.28 -3.05
CA TYR A 57 -6.57 7.67 -3.17
C TYR A 57 -5.50 8.53 -2.50
N ARG A 58 -4.35 7.91 -2.23
CA ARG A 58 -3.16 8.60 -1.74
C ARG A 58 -2.06 8.54 -2.78
N GLN A 59 -1.51 9.71 -3.12
CA GLN A 59 -0.34 9.79 -3.97
C GLN A 59 0.90 9.35 -3.21
N PHE A 60 1.80 8.64 -3.88
CA PHE A 60 3.10 8.27 -3.33
C PHE A 60 4.14 8.20 -4.45
N ASN A 61 5.41 8.18 -4.07
CA ASN A 61 6.52 8.10 -5.02
C ASN A 61 6.66 6.66 -5.57
N LEU A 62 6.26 6.45 -6.82
CA LEU A 62 6.36 5.15 -7.47
C LEU A 62 7.80 4.63 -7.55
N LYS A 63 8.79 5.53 -7.72
CA LYS A 63 10.20 5.15 -7.82
C LYS A 63 10.67 4.40 -6.58
N ARG A 64 10.20 4.80 -5.39
CA ARG A 64 10.52 4.10 -4.13
C ARG A 64 9.93 2.70 -4.09
N LEU A 65 8.69 2.54 -4.56
CA LEU A 65 8.06 1.23 -4.61
C LEU A 65 8.76 0.30 -5.61
N THR A 66 9.12 0.80 -6.79
CA THR A 66 9.81 0.01 -7.82
C THR A 66 11.27 -0.30 -7.47
N ALA A 67 11.89 0.49 -6.58
CA ALA A 67 13.23 0.21 -6.08
C ALA A 67 13.27 -0.93 -5.05
N CYS A 68 12.11 -1.31 -4.48
CA CYS A 68 12.02 -2.46 -3.57
C CYS A 68 12.10 -3.77 -4.36
N LYS A 69 13.16 -4.54 -4.15
CA LYS A 69 13.35 -5.89 -4.71
C LYS A 69 12.53 -6.92 -3.94
N GLU A 70 12.45 -6.79 -2.62
CA GLU A 70 11.65 -7.69 -1.79
C GLU A 70 10.17 -7.29 -1.79
N GLN A 71 9.29 -8.27 -1.99
CA GLN A 71 7.85 -8.05 -1.94
C GLN A 71 7.38 -7.55 -0.58
N LEU A 72 8.04 -8.01 0.50
CA LEU A 72 7.73 -7.59 1.86
C LEU A 72 8.10 -6.12 2.10
N SER A 73 9.22 -5.64 1.53
CA SER A 73 9.59 -4.22 1.56
C SER A 73 8.52 -3.35 0.94
N GLY A 74 8.04 -3.73 -0.26
CA GLY A 74 6.96 -3.01 -0.93
C GLY A 74 5.64 -3.03 -0.13
N TRP A 75 5.33 -4.13 0.52
CA TRP A 75 4.15 -4.23 1.40
C TRP A 75 4.28 -3.33 2.64
N ILE A 76 5.43 -3.36 3.32
CA ILE A 76 5.70 -2.50 4.48
C ILE A 76 5.65 -1.04 4.05
N LEU A 77 6.29 -0.66 2.94
CA LEU A 77 6.26 0.69 2.39
C LEU A 77 4.82 1.19 2.17
N LYS A 78 3.96 0.38 1.53
CA LYS A 78 2.53 0.73 1.34
C LYS A 78 1.82 0.96 2.67
N ARG A 79 2.11 0.12 3.67
CA ARG A 79 1.54 0.26 5.02
C ARG A 79 2.03 1.52 5.72
N LEU A 80 3.30 1.90 5.54
CA LEU A 80 3.83 3.17 6.03
C LEU A 80 3.14 4.34 5.31
N ILE A 81 3.06 4.34 3.99
CA ILE A 81 2.38 5.39 3.21
C ILE A 81 0.94 5.62 3.71
N ALA A 82 0.19 4.55 4.00
CA ALA A 82 -1.17 4.66 4.51
C ALA A 82 -1.26 5.21 5.95
N ARG A 83 -0.27 4.92 6.81
CA ARG A 83 -0.26 5.30 8.22
C ARG A 83 0.37 6.67 8.50
N PHE A 84 1.36 7.09 7.73
CA PHE A 84 2.07 8.36 7.89
C PHE A 84 1.29 9.52 7.25
N THR A 85 0.09 9.77 7.79
CA THR A 85 -0.78 10.88 7.36
C THR A 85 -0.36 12.20 7.98
N TYR A 86 0.05 12.20 9.25
CA TYR A 86 0.63 13.36 9.94
C TYR A 86 2.14 13.16 10.10
N ALA A 87 2.90 13.51 9.07
CA ALA A 87 4.34 13.33 9.05
C ALA A 87 5.04 14.36 9.98
N SER A 88 5.19 14.04 11.26
CA SER A 88 6.23 14.64 12.10
C SER A 88 7.47 13.75 12.09
N LEU A 89 8.66 14.37 12.11
CA LEU A 89 9.94 13.68 12.27
C LEU A 89 10.03 12.92 13.61
N THR A 90 9.21 13.31 14.58
CA THR A 90 9.14 12.69 15.92
C THR A 90 8.17 11.53 16.01
N THR A 91 7.37 11.25 14.98
CA THR A 91 6.38 10.18 15.04
C THR A 91 7.03 8.85 14.69
N THR A 92 7.35 8.07 15.72
CA THR A 92 7.73 6.66 15.57
C THR A 92 6.49 5.80 15.38
N HIS A 93 6.59 4.78 14.54
CA HIS A 93 5.48 3.85 14.32
C HIS A 93 5.83 2.43 14.72
N ASP A 94 4.90 1.82 15.45
CA ASP A 94 5.05 0.47 15.93
C ASP A 94 4.43 -0.53 14.94
N LEU A 95 5.22 -1.53 14.56
CA LEU A 95 4.85 -2.62 13.68
C LEU A 95 5.14 -3.94 14.39
N TYR A 96 4.10 -4.72 14.64
CA TYR A 96 4.22 -6.02 15.32
C TYR A 96 4.44 -7.14 14.31
N TYR A 97 5.32 -8.09 14.62
CA TYR A 97 5.59 -9.26 13.79
C TYR A 97 4.34 -10.10 13.56
N SER A 98 3.56 -10.36 14.61
CA SER A 98 2.25 -11.02 14.53
C SER A 98 1.33 -10.38 13.48
N SER A 99 1.22 -9.05 13.51
CA SER A 99 0.43 -8.25 12.57
C SER A 99 0.99 -8.29 11.14
N ILE A 100 2.31 -8.35 10.96
CA ILE A 100 2.94 -8.49 9.64
C ILE A 100 2.64 -9.89 9.08
N LYS A 101 2.77 -10.93 9.89
CA LYS A 101 2.54 -12.31 9.48
C LYS A 101 1.10 -12.54 9.05
N ALA A 102 0.14 -12.07 9.84
CA ALA A 102 -1.28 -12.20 9.54
C ALA A 102 -1.69 -11.42 8.28
N ALA A 103 -1.24 -10.17 8.14
CA ALA A 103 -1.74 -9.29 7.09
C ALA A 103 -0.96 -9.37 5.76
N SER A 104 0.33 -9.74 5.78
CA SER A 104 1.13 -9.82 4.55
C SER A 104 0.95 -11.15 3.82
N LEU A 105 0.78 -12.27 4.53
CA LEU A 105 0.83 -13.63 3.98
C LEU A 105 2.12 -13.93 3.18
N LEU A 106 3.18 -13.12 3.36
CA LEU A 106 4.48 -13.21 2.67
C LEU A 106 5.54 -13.94 3.51
N LEU A 107 5.23 -14.21 4.78
CA LEU A 107 6.07 -14.93 5.74
C LEU A 107 5.65 -16.40 5.77
N ARG A 108 6.16 -17.17 4.80
CA ARG A 108 5.79 -18.58 4.57
C ARG A 108 6.91 -19.58 4.89
N ALA A 109 8.04 -19.13 5.45
CA ALA A 109 9.12 -20.04 5.79
C ALA A 109 8.68 -20.97 6.93
N LYS A 110 9.17 -22.22 6.89
CA LYS A 110 8.88 -23.25 7.91
C LYS A 110 9.42 -22.87 9.29
N LYS A 111 10.52 -22.11 9.33
CA LYS A 111 11.15 -21.64 10.57
C LYS A 111 10.81 -20.17 10.80
N GLU A 112 10.43 -19.84 12.03
CA GLU A 112 10.17 -18.46 12.45
C GLU A 112 11.43 -17.58 12.41
N SER A 113 12.62 -18.16 12.61
CA SER A 113 13.89 -17.45 12.46
C SER A 113 14.04 -16.84 11.07
N ASP A 114 13.73 -17.62 10.04
CA ASP A 114 13.94 -17.23 8.64
C ASP A 114 12.93 -16.16 8.24
N ASN A 115 11.69 -16.26 8.74
CA ASN A 115 10.67 -15.23 8.57
C ASN A 115 11.08 -13.90 9.24
N ARG A 116 11.70 -13.95 10.43
CA ARG A 116 12.23 -12.75 11.10
C ARG A 116 13.39 -12.14 10.34
N THR A 117 14.32 -12.95 9.85
CA THR A 117 15.42 -12.49 8.98
C THR A 117 14.86 -11.80 7.74
N LYS A 118 13.81 -12.34 7.12
CA LYS A 118 13.14 -11.71 5.98
C LYS A 118 12.56 -10.33 6.31
N VAL A 119 11.98 -10.16 7.50
CA VAL A 119 11.51 -8.84 7.96
C VAL A 119 12.68 -7.87 8.11
N LEU A 120 13.81 -8.31 8.69
CA LEU A 120 15.00 -7.49 8.83
C LEU A 120 15.59 -7.09 7.48
N THR A 121 15.68 -8.02 6.53
CA THR A 121 16.11 -7.72 5.16
C THR A 121 15.21 -6.66 4.52
N ALA A 122 13.89 -6.78 4.70
CA ALA A 122 12.95 -5.81 4.17
C ALA A 122 13.10 -4.41 4.81
N LEU A 123 13.30 -4.34 6.13
CA LEU A 123 13.55 -3.07 6.82
C LEU A 123 14.89 -2.43 6.41
N ASN A 124 15.94 -3.24 6.23
CA ASN A 124 17.22 -2.77 5.74
C ASN A 124 17.14 -2.21 4.31
N GLU A 125 16.38 -2.86 3.43
CA GLU A 125 16.14 -2.35 2.09
C GLU A 125 15.39 -1.01 2.11
N LEU A 126 14.38 -0.87 2.98
CA LEU A 126 13.68 0.40 3.15
C LEU A 126 14.55 1.51 3.74
N LYS A 127 15.54 1.16 4.58
CA LYS A 127 16.56 2.09 5.06
C LYS A 127 17.48 2.53 3.91
N ALA A 128 17.95 1.59 3.08
CA ALA A 128 18.78 1.88 1.92
C ALA A 128 18.07 2.74 0.86
N ASN A 129 16.76 2.53 0.68
CA ASN A 129 15.90 3.33 -0.22
C ASN A 129 15.47 4.68 0.40
N GLY A 130 16.06 5.09 1.52
CA GLY A 130 15.78 6.37 2.18
C GLY A 130 14.33 6.53 2.65
N THR A 131 13.58 5.44 2.86
CA THR A 131 12.21 5.50 3.41
C THR A 131 12.25 5.58 4.93
N ILE A 132 13.13 4.80 5.55
CA ILE A 132 13.29 4.69 7.00
C ILE A 132 14.67 5.27 7.36
N TYR A 133 14.73 6.08 8.42
CA TYR A 133 15.99 6.55 8.97
C TYR A 133 16.62 5.46 9.87
N SER A 134 15.85 4.99 10.83
CA SER A 134 16.23 3.94 11.77
C SER A 134 15.02 3.09 12.16
N TYR A 135 15.30 1.90 12.68
CA TYR A 135 14.30 1.08 13.33
C TYR A 135 14.90 0.45 14.59
N GLU A 136 14.07 0.31 15.62
CA GLU A 136 14.41 -0.37 16.87
C GLU A 136 13.62 -1.68 16.94
N ILE A 137 14.22 -2.70 17.55
CA ILE A 137 13.62 -4.01 17.74
C ILE A 137 13.41 -4.21 19.23
N GLU A 138 12.16 -4.34 19.64
CA GLU A 138 11.76 -4.68 21.00
C GLU A 138 11.13 -6.08 21.00
N GLU A 139 11.82 -7.06 21.60
CA GLU A 139 11.29 -8.41 21.75
C GLU A 139 10.35 -8.49 22.96
N LYS A 140 9.10 -8.88 22.75
CA LYS A 140 8.19 -9.24 23.83
C LYS A 140 8.39 -10.72 24.16
N ARG A 141 8.94 -10.99 25.34
CA ARG A 141 9.20 -12.33 25.85
C ARG A 141 8.26 -12.64 27.01
N GLU A 142 7.67 -13.83 26.99
CA GLU A 142 7.03 -14.44 28.15
C GLU A 142 7.90 -15.63 28.57
N GLY A 143 8.67 -15.45 29.65
CA GLY A 143 9.68 -16.41 30.09
C GLY A 143 10.77 -16.64 29.04
N ARG A 144 10.93 -17.89 28.58
CA ARG A 144 11.94 -18.28 27.56
C ARG A 144 11.43 -18.14 26.12
N LYS A 145 10.14 -17.87 25.90
CA LYS A 145 9.53 -17.82 24.58
C LYS A 145 9.35 -16.38 24.13
N ILE A 146 9.78 -16.08 22.91
CA ILE A 146 9.47 -14.81 22.24
C ILE A 146 8.02 -14.89 21.74
N VAL A 147 7.13 -14.10 22.34
CA VAL A 147 5.70 -14.04 22.00
C VAL A 147 5.46 -13.18 20.79
N ASP A 148 6.10 -12.00 20.74
CA ASP A 148 6.01 -11.09 19.59
C ASP A 148 7.25 -10.21 19.48
N ILE A 149 7.45 -9.58 18.33
CA ILE A 149 8.51 -8.62 18.10
C ILE A 149 7.87 -7.32 17.64
N LYS A 150 8.20 -6.24 18.33
CA LYS A 150 7.78 -4.89 18.01
C LYS A 150 8.92 -4.17 17.29
N TYR A 151 8.66 -3.75 16.06
CA TYR A 151 9.56 -2.94 15.27
C TYR A 151 9.09 -1.49 15.37
N ARG A 152 9.87 -0.64 16.04
CA ARG A 152 9.61 0.80 16.10
C ARG A 152 10.36 1.46 14.95
N ILE A 153 9.64 2.06 14.02
CA ILE A 153 10.18 2.62 12.78
C ILE A 153 10.19 4.14 12.87
N THR A 154 11.35 4.73 12.60
CA THR A 154 11.53 6.18 12.47
C THR A 154 11.63 6.53 10.98
N PRO A 155 10.68 7.31 10.43
CA PRO A 155 10.70 7.69 9.02
C PRO A 155 11.92 8.56 8.71
N SER A 156 12.38 8.55 7.46
CA SER A 156 13.34 9.53 7.01
C SER A 156 12.70 10.92 6.83
N SER A 157 13.52 11.95 6.83
CA SER A 157 13.10 13.32 6.50
C SER A 157 12.60 13.44 5.06
N GLU A 158 13.24 12.74 4.12
CA GLU A 158 12.81 12.69 2.73
C GLU A 158 11.41 12.10 2.59
N PHE A 159 11.18 10.94 3.20
CA PHE A 159 9.88 10.25 3.15
C PHE A 159 8.80 11.11 3.79
N SER A 160 9.08 11.71 4.95
CA SER A 160 8.18 12.62 5.63
C SER A 160 7.81 13.82 4.77
N SER A 161 8.78 14.39 4.05
CA SER A 161 8.57 15.52 3.14
C SER A 161 7.73 15.13 1.93
N GLU A 162 7.94 13.93 1.38
CA GLU A 162 7.09 13.38 0.32
C GLU A 162 5.65 13.19 0.78
N GLN A 163 5.43 12.67 1.99
CA GLN A 163 4.08 12.51 2.55
C GLN A 163 3.40 13.86 2.78
N LYS A 164 4.12 14.88 3.27
CA LYS A 164 3.60 16.26 3.39
C LYS A 164 3.23 16.84 2.03
N ALA A 165 4.07 16.65 1.02
CA ALA A 165 3.79 17.11 -0.33
C ALA A 165 2.56 16.40 -0.93
N ALA A 166 2.42 15.09 -0.70
CA ALA A 166 1.24 14.32 -1.12
C ALA A 166 -0.04 14.83 -0.44
N ASN A 167 0.00 15.12 0.87
CA ASN A 167 -1.13 15.72 1.59
C ASN A 167 -1.48 17.11 1.05
N LYS A 168 -0.47 17.96 0.83
CA LYS A 168 -0.69 19.30 0.26
C LYS A 168 -1.36 19.22 -1.11
N ARG A 169 -0.93 18.30 -1.96
CA ARG A 169 -1.57 18.06 -3.27
C ARG A 169 -3.00 17.56 -3.10
N ALA A 170 -3.26 16.62 -2.20
CA ALA A 170 -4.62 16.14 -1.93
C ALA A 170 -5.55 17.30 -1.55
N ASN A 171 -5.14 18.17 -0.62
CA ASN A 171 -5.92 19.34 -0.22
C ASN A 171 -6.16 20.31 -1.38
N ILE A 172 -5.15 20.57 -2.22
CA ILE A 172 -5.29 21.45 -3.40
C ILE A 172 -6.28 20.85 -4.40
N ILE A 173 -6.22 19.54 -4.65
CA ILE A 173 -7.14 18.88 -5.58
C ILE A 173 -8.56 18.88 -5.01
N GLU A 174 -8.73 18.63 -3.71
CA GLU A 174 -10.03 18.74 -3.04
C GLU A 174 -10.61 20.16 -3.14
N GLN A 175 -9.81 21.20 -2.88
CA GLN A 175 -10.24 22.59 -3.07
C GLN A 175 -10.65 22.91 -4.51
N LYS A 176 -9.91 22.38 -5.50
CA LYS A 176 -10.28 22.52 -6.92
C LYS A 176 -11.54 21.75 -7.27
N ALA A 177 -11.75 20.58 -6.68
CA ALA A 177 -12.96 19.78 -6.88
C ALA A 177 -14.20 20.50 -6.34
N VAL A 178 -14.11 21.07 -5.14
CA VAL A 178 -15.17 21.91 -4.54
C VAL A 178 -15.44 23.14 -5.42
N LYS A 179 -14.39 23.80 -5.93
CA LYS A 179 -14.55 24.97 -6.82
C LYS A 179 -15.21 24.64 -8.17
N ASN A 180 -15.13 23.39 -8.61
CA ASN A 180 -15.68 22.93 -9.89
C ASN A 180 -16.97 22.10 -9.71
N ASP A 181 -17.61 22.16 -8.54
CA ASP A 181 -18.84 21.41 -8.19
C ASP A 181 -18.75 19.89 -8.44
N LEU A 182 -17.56 19.31 -8.30
CA LEU A 182 -17.38 17.85 -8.42
C LEU A 182 -17.78 17.17 -7.10
N GLN A 183 -18.48 16.03 -7.21
CA GLN A 183 -18.90 15.22 -6.07
C GLN A 183 -17.68 14.74 -5.26
N SER A 184 -17.46 15.35 -4.10
CA SER A 184 -16.45 14.97 -3.12
C SER A 184 -17.09 14.07 -2.07
N VAL A 185 -16.54 12.88 -1.86
CA VAL A 185 -17.01 11.97 -0.81
C VAL A 185 -16.46 12.43 0.55
N ASP A 186 -17.35 12.60 1.52
CA ASP A 186 -16.96 12.94 2.90
C ASP A 186 -16.19 11.79 3.55
N LYS A 187 -14.87 11.97 3.70
CA LYS A 187 -13.96 10.98 4.28
C LYS A 187 -14.11 10.85 5.81
N SER A 188 -14.86 11.74 6.46
CA SER A 188 -15.04 11.70 7.92
C SER A 188 -15.90 10.53 8.39
N LYS A 189 -16.81 10.03 7.54
CA LYS A 189 -17.71 8.91 7.84
C LYS A 189 -17.07 7.52 7.66
N ALA A 190 -15.83 7.45 7.18
CA ALA A 190 -15.14 6.19 6.83
C ALA A 190 -14.03 5.79 7.83
N LYS A 191 -13.94 6.48 8.99
CA LYS A 191 -12.93 6.20 10.03
C LYS A 191 -13.46 5.35 11.16
#